data_AF-A0A8S3UWY2-F1
#
_entry.id   AF-A0A8S3UWY2-F1
#
_cell.length_a   1.000
_cell.length_b   1.000
_cell.length_c   1.000
_cell.angle_alpha   90.00
_cell.angle_beta   90.00
_cell.angle_gamma   90.00
#
_symmetry.space_group_name_H-M   'P 1'
#
loop_
_entity.id
_entity.type
_entity.pdbx_description
1 polymer ?
#
loop_
_entity_poly.entity_id
_entity_poly.type
_entity_poly.pdbx_seq_one_letter_code
_entity_poly.pdbx_strand_id
1 'polypeptide(L)'
;MESDEYKQLYNYVCDGQYPPEFENNDRSFKRKAKQFHIKNNEMTTIQTKMAEVDNSKNITMLQEELICPICLDLFERPISLPCLHSFCFKCIEQKTARDATQQVFPRGYVICTCPTCRKRNMIPNVENLPKNFSLANIVEKFKQCVKDTRVKWS
;
A
#
# COMPACT_ATOMS: atom_id res chain seq x y z
N MET A 1 -19.15 16.55 -32.11
CA MET A 1 -20.45 17.02 -31.57
C MET A 1 -20.68 16.58 -30.12
N GLU A 2 -20.26 15.38 -29.67
CA GLU A 2 -20.42 14.95 -28.25
C GLU A 2 -19.41 15.56 -27.25
N SER A 3 -18.30 16.12 -27.71
CA SER A 3 -17.24 16.66 -26.84
C SER A 3 -17.58 18.01 -26.19
N ASP A 4 -18.42 18.81 -26.86
CA ASP A 4 -18.72 20.17 -26.41
C ASP A 4 -19.85 20.19 -25.37
N GLU A 5 -20.82 19.28 -25.49
CA GLU A 5 -21.86 19.05 -24.48
C GLU A 5 -21.26 18.59 -23.15
N TYR A 6 -20.23 17.73 -23.19
CA TYR A 6 -19.56 17.23 -21.98
C TYR A 6 -18.77 18.32 -21.25
N LYS A 7 -18.08 19.19 -22.00
CA LYS A 7 -17.37 20.36 -21.45
C LYS A 7 -18.35 21.37 -20.84
N GLN A 8 -19.50 21.59 -21.47
CA GLN A 8 -20.54 22.48 -20.95
C GLN A 8 -21.16 21.94 -19.66
N LEU A 9 -21.40 20.62 -19.55
CA LEU A 9 -21.89 19.97 -18.33
C LEU A 9 -20.85 20.03 -17.18
N TYR A 10 -19.57 19.85 -17.49
CA TYR A 10 -18.49 19.94 -16.50
C TYR A 10 -18.38 21.35 -15.90
N ASN A 11 -18.38 22.39 -16.74
CA ASN A 11 -18.31 23.78 -16.29
C ASN A 11 -19.57 24.21 -15.49
N TYR A 12 -20.77 23.71 -15.84
CA TYR A 12 -21.99 23.96 -15.06
C TYR A 12 -21.91 23.39 -13.63
N VAL A 13 -21.36 22.18 -13.50
CA VAL A 13 -21.28 21.43 -12.23
C VAL A 13 -20.19 21.98 -11.30
N CYS A 14 -19.05 22.41 -11.85
CA CYS A 14 -17.91 22.89 -11.06
C CYS A 14 -17.98 24.39 -10.76
N ASP A 15 -18.41 25.22 -11.71
CA ASP A 15 -18.28 26.68 -11.62
C ASP A 15 -19.62 27.42 -11.49
N GLY A 16 -20.75 26.71 -11.60
CA GLY A 16 -22.09 27.28 -11.43
C GLY A 16 -22.51 28.31 -12.48
N GLN A 17 -21.76 28.43 -13.59
CA GLN A 17 -22.05 29.38 -14.66
C GLN A 17 -22.87 28.70 -15.77
N TYR A 18 -24.04 29.28 -16.08
CA TYR A 18 -24.90 28.82 -17.17
C TYR A 18 -24.30 29.27 -18.53
N PRO A 19 -24.22 28.41 -19.56
CA PRO A 19 -23.91 28.86 -20.91
C PRO A 19 -24.96 29.90 -21.36
N PRO A 20 -24.57 31.04 -21.95
CA PRO A 20 -25.49 32.16 -22.22
C PRO A 20 -26.65 31.83 -23.17
N GLU A 21 -26.56 30.75 -23.96
CA GLU A 21 -27.47 30.46 -25.07
C GLU A 21 -28.57 29.43 -24.76
N PHE A 22 -28.65 28.89 -23.54
CA PHE A 22 -29.68 27.92 -23.20
C PHE A 22 -30.77 28.54 -22.33
N GLU A 23 -31.97 28.68 -22.89
CA GLU A 23 -33.14 29.09 -22.13
C GLU A 23 -33.37 28.15 -20.92
N ASN A 24 -33.60 28.76 -19.77
CA ASN A 24 -33.60 28.21 -18.40
C ASN A 24 -34.59 27.04 -18.11
N ASN A 25 -35.16 26.38 -19.12
CA ASN A 25 -36.27 25.43 -18.96
C ASN A 25 -36.14 24.08 -19.66
N ASP A 26 -34.99 23.70 -20.21
CA ASP A 26 -34.83 22.35 -20.75
C ASP A 26 -34.78 21.29 -19.62
N ARG A 27 -35.92 20.63 -19.38
CA ARG A 27 -36.07 19.52 -18.42
C ARG A 27 -35.14 18.35 -18.73
N SER A 28 -34.75 18.15 -19.98
CA SER A 28 -33.83 17.08 -20.39
C SER A 28 -32.43 17.36 -19.86
N PHE A 29 -31.95 18.59 -20.00
CA PHE A 29 -30.65 19.01 -19.49
C PHE A 29 -30.59 18.97 -17.95
N LYS A 30 -31.63 19.45 -17.26
CA LYS A 30 -31.72 19.36 -15.78
C LYS A 30 -31.68 17.90 -15.29
N ARG A 31 -32.30 16.96 -16.02
CA ARG A 31 -32.24 15.52 -15.71
C ARG A 31 -30.84 14.96 -15.97
N LYS A 32 -30.20 15.29 -17.09
CA LYS A 32 -28.82 14.87 -17.39
C LYS A 32 -27.82 15.40 -16.35
N ALA A 33 -27.91 16.69 -15.98
CA ALA A 33 -27.07 17.29 -14.94
C ALA A 33 -27.29 16.65 -13.57
N LYS A 34 -28.55 16.38 -13.19
CA LYS A 34 -28.87 15.66 -11.94
C LYS A 34 -28.34 14.22 -11.95
N GLN A 35 -28.47 13.51 -13.06
CA GLN A 35 -27.94 12.15 -13.23
C GLN A 35 -26.41 12.13 -13.16
N PHE A 36 -25.76 13.14 -13.73
CA PHE A 36 -24.30 13.31 -13.68
C PHE A 36 -23.81 13.63 -12.27
N HIS A 37 -24.50 14.51 -11.53
CA HIS A 37 -24.23 14.74 -10.10
C HIS A 37 -24.36 13.48 -9.26
N ILE A 38 -25.39 12.65 -9.49
CA ILE A 38 -25.58 11.39 -8.76
C ILE A 38 -24.41 10.42 -9.03
N LYS A 39 -24.01 10.24 -10.30
CA LYS A 39 -22.89 9.35 -10.66
C LYS A 39 -21.54 9.83 -10.14
N ASN A 40 -21.31 11.15 -10.11
CA ASN A 40 -20.09 11.70 -9.52
C ASN A 40 -20.08 11.58 -8.00
N ASN A 41 -21.25 11.66 -7.34
CA ASN A 41 -21.37 11.41 -5.91
C ASN A 41 -21.14 9.92 -5.55
N GLU A 42 -21.50 9.00 -6.44
CA GLU A 42 -21.15 7.58 -6.29
C GLU A 42 -19.64 7.34 -6.45
N MET A 43 -18.96 8.06 -7.35
CA MET A 43 -17.49 8.03 -7.46
C MET A 43 -16.78 8.64 -6.25
N THR A 44 -17.30 9.72 -5.66
CA THR A 44 -16.72 10.32 -4.44
C THR A 44 -17.00 9.48 -3.19
N THR A 45 -18.05 8.67 -3.16
CA THR A 45 -18.39 7.81 -2.01
C THR A 45 -17.27 6.81 -1.66
N ILE A 46 -16.44 6.39 -2.61
CA ILE A 46 -15.26 5.55 -2.34
C ILE A 46 -14.11 6.37 -1.71
N GLN A 47 -13.93 7.63 -2.13
CA GLN A 47 -12.93 8.53 -1.56
C GLN A 47 -13.33 9.04 -0.16
N THR A 48 -14.60 9.32 0.08
CA THR A 48 -15.09 9.89 1.35
C THR A 48 -15.17 8.87 2.49
N LYS A 49 -15.33 7.58 2.19
CA LYS A 49 -15.27 6.51 3.22
C LYS A 49 -13.89 6.39 3.90
N MET A 50 -12.85 6.99 3.30
CA MET A 50 -11.50 7.08 3.88
C MET A 50 -11.35 8.24 4.89
N ALA A 51 -12.33 9.16 4.95
CA ALA A 51 -12.24 10.37 5.78
C ALA A 51 -12.76 10.20 7.22
N GLU A 52 -13.43 9.09 7.54
CA GLU A 52 -13.98 8.81 8.88
C GLU A 52 -13.19 7.76 9.67
N VAL A 53 -12.09 7.24 9.12
CA VAL A 53 -11.32 6.18 9.77
C VAL A 53 -10.31 6.80 10.74
N ASP A 54 -10.40 6.42 12.03
CA ASP A 54 -9.45 6.83 13.08
C ASP A 54 -8.01 6.56 12.62
N ASN A 55 -7.32 7.62 12.19
CA ASN A 55 -5.98 7.54 11.63
C ASN A 55 -5.00 6.84 12.58
N SER A 56 -5.22 6.92 13.89
CA SER A 56 -4.40 6.29 14.92
C SER A 56 -4.51 4.76 14.91
N LYS A 57 -5.73 4.23 14.72
CA LYS A 57 -5.98 2.78 14.66
C LYS A 57 -5.43 2.17 13.37
N ASN A 58 -5.54 2.87 12.24
CA ASN A 58 -4.96 2.37 10.98
C ASN A 58 -3.43 2.38 11.01
N ILE A 59 -2.81 3.42 11.59
CA ILE A 59 -1.34 3.48 11.72
C ILE A 59 -0.84 2.30 12.55
N THR A 60 -1.51 1.96 13.65
CA THR A 60 -1.12 0.83 14.51
C THR A 60 -1.34 -0.52 13.82
N MET A 61 -2.49 -0.75 13.17
CA MET A 61 -2.74 -1.98 12.40
C MET A 61 -1.75 -2.16 11.25
N LEU A 62 -1.44 -1.09 10.52
CA LEU A 62 -0.43 -1.15 9.44
C LEU A 62 0.97 -1.38 9.98
N GLN A 63 1.29 -0.87 11.17
CA GLN A 63 2.58 -1.10 11.80
C GLN A 63 2.82 -2.59 12.06
N GLU A 64 1.81 -3.32 12.55
CA GLU A 64 1.91 -4.74 12.86
C GLU A 64 2.30 -5.58 11.63
N GLU A 65 1.73 -5.25 10.46
CA GLU A 65 2.04 -5.90 9.18
C GLU A 65 3.45 -5.61 8.65
N LEU A 66 4.11 -4.59 9.19
CA LEU A 66 5.45 -4.14 8.78
C LEU A 66 6.55 -4.58 9.75
N ILE A 67 6.20 -5.36 10.78
CA ILE A 67 7.14 -5.87 11.78
C ILE A 67 7.70 -7.23 11.34
N CYS A 68 9.02 -7.37 11.44
CA CYS A 68 9.68 -8.65 11.27
C CYS A 68 9.39 -9.56 12.47
N PRO A 69 8.92 -10.81 12.25
CA PRO A 69 8.57 -11.74 13.34
C PRO A 69 9.77 -12.30 14.11
N ILE A 70 11.01 -11.96 13.70
CA ILE A 70 12.23 -12.40 14.39
C ILE A 70 12.75 -11.32 15.34
N CYS A 71 13.01 -10.11 14.84
CA CYS A 71 13.53 -9.01 15.66
C CYS A 71 12.44 -8.16 16.33
N LEU A 72 11.16 -8.37 15.96
CA LEU A 72 10.01 -7.62 16.47
C LEU A 72 10.13 -6.10 16.24
N ASP A 73 10.81 -5.72 15.16
CA ASP A 73 10.98 -4.34 14.71
C ASP A 73 10.61 -4.25 13.22
N LEU A 74 10.43 -3.03 12.71
CA LEU A 74 10.13 -2.77 11.30
C LEU A 74 11.17 -3.45 10.39
N PHE A 75 10.71 -4.01 9.27
CA PHE A 75 11.63 -4.69 8.34
C PHE A 75 12.79 -3.80 7.89
N GLU A 76 14.00 -4.30 8.05
CA GLU A 76 15.24 -3.71 7.53
C GLU A 76 15.83 -4.64 6.46
N ARG A 77 15.96 -4.14 5.23
CA ARG A 77 16.38 -4.93 4.06
C ARG A 77 15.64 -6.29 3.99
N PRO A 78 14.31 -6.30 3.85
CA PRO A 78 13.55 -7.54 3.83
C PRO A 78 13.98 -8.45 2.67
N ILE A 79 14.18 -9.72 2.97
CA ILE A 79 14.40 -10.79 2.01
C ILE A 79 13.29 -11.83 2.13
N SER A 80 12.98 -12.52 1.04
CA SER A 80 11.94 -13.54 1.01
C SER A 80 12.54 -14.94 0.93
N LEU A 81 12.05 -15.85 1.79
CA LEU A 81 12.31 -17.28 1.65
C LEU A 81 11.49 -17.87 0.50
N PRO A 82 11.85 -19.06 -0.04
CA PRO A 82 11.05 -19.76 -1.06
C PRO A 82 9.59 -20.01 -0.68
N CYS A 83 9.30 -20.10 0.63
CA CYS A 83 7.93 -20.16 1.15
C CYS A 83 7.20 -18.80 1.20
N LEU A 84 7.72 -17.77 0.54
CA LEU A 84 7.18 -16.41 0.38
C LEU A 84 7.01 -15.58 1.66
N HIS A 85 7.60 -16.02 2.77
CA HIS A 85 7.64 -15.22 3.99
C HIS A 85 8.87 -14.33 3.99
N SER A 86 8.69 -13.06 4.35
CA SER A 86 9.76 -12.06 4.40
C SER A 86 10.31 -11.88 5.82
N PHE A 87 11.60 -11.60 5.91
CA PHE A 87 12.36 -11.37 7.15
C PHE A 87 13.47 -10.35 6.91
N CYS A 88 13.96 -9.69 7.95
CA CYS A 88 15.16 -8.85 7.81
C CYS A 88 16.36 -9.70 7.37
N PHE A 89 17.18 -9.15 6.47
CA PHE A 89 18.41 -9.79 5.99
C PHE A 89 19.25 -10.36 7.15
N LYS A 90 19.58 -9.50 8.12
CA LYS A 90 20.39 -9.85 9.31
C LYS A 90 19.75 -10.95 10.15
N CYS A 91 18.42 -11.01 10.22
CA CYS A 91 17.72 -12.01 11.01
C CYS A 91 17.88 -13.42 10.42
N ILE A 92 17.79 -13.54 9.09
CA ILE A 92 18.02 -14.82 8.41
C ILE A 92 19.50 -15.17 8.38
N GLU A 93 20.38 -14.20 8.14
CA GLU A 93 21.84 -14.40 8.22
C GLU A 93 22.24 -14.99 9.57
N GLN A 94 21.86 -14.34 10.68
CA GLN A 94 22.15 -14.84 12.03
C GLN A 94 21.50 -16.20 12.30
N LYS A 95 20.28 -16.42 11.83
CA LYS A 95 19.60 -17.72 11.97
C LYS A 95 20.38 -18.82 11.25
N THR A 96 20.75 -18.61 9.99
CA THR A 96 21.53 -19.57 9.20
C THR A 96 22.92 -19.79 9.76
N ALA A 97 23.57 -18.76 10.33
CA ALA A 97 24.86 -18.89 10.98
C ALA A 97 24.79 -19.73 12.27
N ARG A 98 23.73 -19.58 13.07
CA ARG A 98 23.48 -20.43 14.25
C ARG A 98 23.14 -21.87 13.85
N ASP A 99 22.35 -22.02 12.79
CA ASP A 99 21.93 -23.31 12.26
C ASP A 99 23.04 -23.96 11.40
N ALA A 100 24.16 -23.27 11.10
CA ALA A 100 25.26 -23.75 10.24
C ALA A 100 26.04 -24.96 10.80
N THR A 101 25.73 -25.39 12.02
CA THR A 101 26.10 -26.73 12.50
C THR A 101 25.35 -27.85 11.76
N GLN A 102 24.30 -27.52 11.01
CA GLN A 102 23.47 -28.43 10.25
C GLN A 102 23.76 -28.33 8.74
N GLN A 103 24.62 -29.22 8.28
CA GLN A 103 24.65 -29.77 6.92
C GLN A 103 24.68 -28.74 5.77
N VAL A 104 25.89 -28.34 5.37
CA VAL A 104 26.11 -27.68 4.07
C VAL A 104 25.88 -28.72 2.97
N PHE A 105 24.91 -28.47 2.10
CA PHE A 105 24.60 -29.34 0.96
C PHE A 105 25.57 -29.08 -0.20
N PRO A 106 25.69 -30.00 -1.18
CA PRO A 106 26.49 -29.78 -2.37
C PRO A 106 26.17 -28.41 -3.00
N ARG A 107 27.20 -27.68 -3.43
CA ARG A 107 27.11 -26.32 -4.01
C ARG A 107 26.79 -25.17 -3.05
N GLY A 108 26.94 -25.35 -1.73
CA GLY A 108 26.88 -24.25 -0.77
C GLY A 108 25.47 -23.82 -0.37
N TYR A 109 24.50 -24.73 -0.45
CA TYR A 109 23.14 -24.51 0.04
C TYR A 109 23.02 -24.87 1.52
N VAL A 110 22.13 -24.18 2.23
CA VAL A 110 21.80 -24.43 3.64
C VAL A 110 20.30 -24.64 3.82
N ILE A 111 19.93 -25.43 4.84
CA ILE A 111 18.54 -25.62 5.23
C ILE A 111 18.16 -24.57 6.26
N CYS A 112 17.18 -23.74 5.91
CA CYS A 112 16.58 -22.78 6.82
C CYS A 112 15.12 -23.12 7.06
N THR A 113 14.76 -23.41 8.31
CA THR A 113 13.37 -23.58 8.72
C THR A 113 12.71 -22.20 8.90
N CYS A 114 11.64 -21.94 8.15
CA CYS A 114 10.90 -20.68 8.22
C CYS A 114 10.28 -20.48 9.61
N PRO A 115 10.55 -19.36 10.31
CA PRO A 115 9.95 -19.09 11.62
C PRO A 115 8.42 -18.97 11.61
N THR A 116 7.84 -18.52 10.50
CA THR A 116 6.38 -18.29 10.41
C THR A 116 5.62 -19.58 10.08
N CYS A 117 5.99 -20.27 9.01
CA CYS A 117 5.24 -21.43 8.52
C CYS A 117 5.90 -22.79 8.79
N ARG A 118 7.06 -22.80 9.44
CA ARG A 118 7.84 -24.01 9.81
C ARG A 118 8.30 -24.89 8.63
N LYS A 119 8.07 -24.46 7.38
CA LYS A 119 8.59 -25.15 6.19
C LYS A 119 10.12 -25.08 6.17
N ARG A 120 10.77 -26.20 5.86
CA ARG A 120 12.22 -26.26 5.59
C ARG A 120 12.47 -25.75 4.17
N ASN A 121 13.32 -24.74 4.03
CA ASN A 121 13.70 -24.17 2.75
C ASN A 121 15.18 -24.46 2.49
N MET A 122 15.48 -24.93 1.28
CA MET A 122 16.85 -24.93 0.76
C MET A 122 17.14 -23.54 0.20
N ILE A 123 18.11 -22.84 0.78
CA ILE A 123 18.48 -21.49 0.34
C ILE A 123 19.98 -21.45 -0.01
N PRO A 124 20.38 -20.64 -1.00
CA PRO A 124 21.78 -20.33 -1.22
C PRO A 124 22.31 -19.45 -0.08
N ASN A 125 23.54 -18.93 -0.21
CA ASN A 125 24.01 -17.85 0.66
C ASN A 125 22.94 -16.73 0.75
N VAL A 126 22.70 -16.24 1.96
CA VAL A 126 21.65 -15.26 2.29
C VAL A 126 21.77 -13.99 1.43
N GLU A 127 22.98 -13.58 1.05
CA GLU A 127 23.23 -12.45 0.14
C GLU A 127 22.61 -12.63 -1.25
N ASN A 128 22.39 -13.88 -1.68
CA ASN A 128 21.83 -14.22 -2.99
C ASN A 128 20.30 -14.44 -2.95
N LEU A 129 19.65 -14.24 -1.80
CA LEU A 129 18.20 -14.34 -1.70
C LEU A 129 17.49 -13.12 -2.30
N PRO A 130 16.27 -13.29 -2.85
CA PRO A 130 15.52 -12.20 -3.43
C PRO A 130 15.15 -11.18 -2.35
N LYS A 131 15.53 -9.92 -2.60
CA LYS A 131 15.18 -8.76 -1.78
C LYS A 131 13.74 -8.34 -2.09
N ASN A 132 12.96 -8.03 -1.07
CA ASN A 132 11.59 -7.54 -1.21
C ASN A 132 11.58 -6.00 -1.22
N PHE A 133 11.94 -5.41 -2.37
CA PHE A 133 12.01 -3.95 -2.52
C PHE A 133 10.67 -3.26 -2.26
N SER A 134 9.56 -3.89 -2.63
CA SER A 134 8.22 -3.36 -2.37
C SER A 134 7.96 -3.19 -0.88
N LEU A 135 8.25 -4.22 -0.07
CA LEU A 135 8.11 -4.15 1.38
C LEU A 135 9.05 -3.12 2.00
N ALA A 136 10.30 -3.04 1.52
CA ALA A 136 11.25 -2.02 1.96
C ALA A 136 10.72 -0.60 1.73
N ASN A 137 10.20 -0.34 0.54
CA ASN A 137 9.63 0.96 0.16
C ASN A 137 8.38 1.31 1.00
N ILE A 138 7.54 0.32 1.32
CA ILE A 138 6.36 0.53 2.18
C ILE A 138 6.79 0.92 3.59
N VAL A 139 7.78 0.23 4.16
CA VAL A 139 8.33 0.56 5.48
C VAL A 139 8.92 1.96 5.52
N GLU A 140 9.65 2.37 4.47
CA GLU A 140 10.21 3.72 4.38
C GLU A 140 9.12 4.79 4.35
N LYS A 141 8.08 4.61 3.54
CA LYS A 141 6.93 5.52 3.48
C LYS A 141 6.20 5.58 4.82
N PHE A 142 5.98 4.43 5.46
CA PHE A 142 5.37 4.36 6.78
C PHE A 142 6.17 5.17 7.81
N LYS A 143 7.50 5.01 7.84
CA LYS A 143 8.40 5.80 8.71
C LYS A 143 8.27 7.30 8.46
N GLN A 144 8.06 7.74 7.22
CA GLN A 144 7.84 9.14 6.89
C GLN A 144 6.48 9.65 7.41
N CYS A 145 5.39 8.92 7.16
CA CYS A 145 4.05 9.29 7.62
C CYS A 145 3.95 9.41 9.15
N VAL A 146 4.63 8.53 9.89
CA VAL A 146 4.69 8.59 11.37
C VAL A 146 5.53 9.77 11.87
N LYS A 147 6.55 10.22 11.12
CA LYS A 147 7.31 11.43 11.49
C LYS A 147 6.49 12.69 11.29
N ASP A 148 5.78 12.79 10.17
CA ASP A 148 5.00 13.98 9.81
C ASP A 148 3.83 14.20 10.78
N THR A 149 3.23 13.13 11.32
CA THR A 149 2.16 13.21 12.33
C THR A 149 2.63 13.66 13.72
N ARG A 150 3.93 13.59 14.03
CA ARG A 150 4.49 14.11 15.29
C ARG A 150 4.83 15.60 15.24
N VAL A 151 4.85 16.20 14.05
CA VAL A 151 5.03 17.65 13.89
C VAL A 151 3.66 18.33 14.05
N LYS A 152 3.16 18.41 15.28
CA LYS A 152 2.12 19.38 15.62
C LYS A 152 2.80 20.74 15.81
N TRP A 153 2.53 21.67 14.89
CA TRP A 153 2.96 23.06 15.03
C TRP A 153 2.32 23.68 16.27
N SER A 154 3.16 24.33 17.09
CA SER A 154 2.80 25.28 18.14
C SER A 154 2.25 26.57 17.55
#